data_AF-H3KFY8-F1
#
_entry.id   AF-H3KFY8-F1
#
_cell.length_a   1.000
_cell.length_b   1.000
_cell.length_c   1.000
_cell.angle_alpha   90.00
_cell.angle_beta   90.00
_cell.angle_gamma   90.00
#
_symmetry.space_group_name_H-M   'P 1'
#
loop_
_entity.id
_entity.type
_entity.pdbx_description
1 polymer ?
#
loop_
_entity_poly.entity_id
_entity_poly.type
_entity_poly.pdbx_seq_one_letter_code
_entity_poly.pdbx_strand_id
1 'polypeptide(L)'
;MSALLPWIAVAVTVVAGWALVKRFQTHLVLLFAGLAILICVALMGDASFLPKGVKPSGFWLFDIFATFKNIATKQSAGTGFLIMTAGGFAAYMDRIGAAKALVDVAVKPLAALRAPYLVLAGGYVVGQILVMVIPSAAGLAMLLLVALFPILKAVGTSAASAAA
;
A
#
# COMPACT_ATOMS: atom_id res chain seq x y z
N MET A 1 -30.12 -19.01 5.00
CA MET A 1 -29.44 -18.41 3.83
C MET A 1 -28.08 -17.79 4.15
N SER A 2 -27.69 -17.64 5.42
CA SER A 2 -26.39 -17.11 5.88
C SER A 2 -25.17 -18.03 5.65
N ALA A 3 -25.39 -19.34 5.44
CA ALA A 3 -24.30 -20.30 5.20
C ALA A 3 -23.74 -20.30 3.78
N LEU A 4 -24.44 -19.72 2.78
CA LEU A 4 -24.01 -19.71 1.38
C LEU A 4 -23.05 -18.55 1.06
N LEU A 5 -23.20 -17.41 1.74
CA LEU A 5 -22.30 -16.26 1.62
C LEU A 5 -20.81 -16.59 1.82
N PRO A 6 -20.40 -17.32 2.87
CA PRO A 6 -18.99 -17.63 3.08
C PRO A 6 -18.42 -18.53 1.96
N TRP A 7 -19.21 -19.44 1.39
CA TRP A 7 -18.76 -20.26 0.26
C TRP A 7 -18.54 -19.43 -1.01
N ILE A 8 -19.42 -18.46 -1.29
CA ILE A 8 -19.24 -17.52 -2.39
C ILE A 8 -18.01 -16.65 -2.17
N ALA A 9 -17.80 -16.15 -0.95
CA ALA A 9 -16.62 -15.36 -0.61
C ALA A 9 -15.32 -16.15 -0.77
N VAL A 10 -15.30 -17.43 -0.38
CA VAL A 10 -14.15 -18.32 -0.59
C VAL A 10 -13.90 -18.53 -2.08
N ALA A 11 -14.94 -18.80 -2.87
CA ALA A 11 -14.80 -18.98 -4.32
C ALA A 11 -14.23 -17.73 -5.01
N VAL A 12 -14.76 -16.54 -4.68
CA VAL A 12 -14.24 -15.26 -5.23
C VAL A 12 -12.80 -15.01 -4.78
N THR A 13 -12.45 -15.36 -3.54
CA THR A 13 -11.08 -15.22 -3.03
C THR A 13 -10.10 -16.13 -3.77
N VAL A 14 -10.49 -17.36 -4.08
CA VAL A 14 -9.67 -18.30 -4.87
C VAL A 14 -9.47 -17.79 -6.29
N VAL A 15 -10.52 -17.27 -6.93
CA VAL A 15 -10.44 -16.66 -8.27
C VAL A 15 -9.54 -15.41 -8.26
N ALA A 16 -9.68 -14.55 -7.26
CA ALA A 16 -8.81 -13.39 -7.08
C ALA A 16 -7.35 -13.81 -6.88
N GLY A 17 -7.09 -14.83 -6.04
CA GLY A 17 -5.76 -15.41 -5.85
C GLY A 17 -5.15 -15.94 -7.14
N TRP A 18 -5.93 -16.66 -7.95
CA TRP A 18 -5.49 -17.14 -9.27
C TRP A 18 -5.17 -15.98 -10.23
N ALA A 19 -6.00 -14.94 -10.26
CA ALA A 19 -5.76 -13.76 -11.08
C ALA A 19 -4.48 -13.00 -10.65
N LEU A 20 -4.18 -12.95 -9.35
CA LEU A 20 -2.93 -12.38 -8.83
C LEU A 20 -1.70 -13.17 -9.30
N VAL A 21 -1.76 -14.50 -9.26
CA VAL A 21 -0.69 -15.38 -9.77
C VAL A 21 -0.46 -15.16 -11.27
N LYS A 22 -1.53 -14.91 -12.03
CA LYS A 22 -1.46 -14.63 -13.47
C LYS A 22 -0.96 -13.22 -13.82
N ARG A 23 -0.38 -12.49 -12.85
CA ARG A 23 0.23 -11.16 -13.02
C ARG A 23 -0.76 -10.09 -13.49
N PHE A 24 -2.06 -10.26 -13.26
CA PHE A 24 -3.00 -9.15 -13.46
C PHE A 24 -2.73 -8.02 -12.47
N GLN A 25 -3.15 -6.81 -12.82
CA GLN A 25 -3.03 -5.64 -11.96
C GLN A 25 -3.74 -5.88 -10.63
N THR A 26 -2.97 -6.04 -9.56
CA THR A 26 -3.44 -6.39 -8.21
C THR A 26 -4.56 -5.46 -7.72
N HIS A 27 -4.44 -4.16 -7.98
CA HIS A 27 -5.42 -3.17 -7.58
C HIS A 27 -6.79 -3.36 -8.28
N LEU A 28 -6.80 -3.68 -9.57
CA LEU A 28 -8.05 -3.96 -10.30
C LEU A 28 -8.65 -5.29 -9.85
N VAL A 29 -7.83 -6.34 -9.70
CA VAL A 29 -8.31 -7.66 -9.27
C VAL A 29 -9.00 -7.58 -7.91
N LEU A 30 -8.38 -6.90 -6.93
CA LEU A 30 -8.95 -6.73 -5.60
C LEU A 30 -10.21 -5.86 -5.60
N LEU A 31 -10.25 -4.81 -6.44
CA LEU A 31 -11.41 -3.94 -6.58
C LEU A 31 -12.62 -4.69 -7.18
N PHE A 32 -12.40 -5.43 -8.26
CA PHE A 32 -13.47 -6.22 -8.89
C PHE A 32 -13.89 -7.41 -8.04
N ALA A 33 -12.97 -8.05 -7.32
CA ALA A 33 -13.32 -9.12 -6.37
C ALA A 33 -14.18 -8.59 -5.22
N GLY A 34 -13.82 -7.43 -4.64
CA GLY A 34 -14.62 -6.77 -3.61
C GLY A 34 -15.99 -6.33 -4.12
N LEU A 35 -16.05 -5.78 -5.34
CA LEU A 35 -17.31 -5.40 -5.99
C LEU A 35 -18.19 -6.64 -6.26
N ALA A 36 -17.61 -7.74 -6.74
CA ALA A 36 -18.33 -8.99 -6.97
C ALA A 36 -18.93 -9.53 -5.67
N ILE A 37 -18.19 -9.49 -4.55
CA ILE A 37 -18.72 -9.89 -3.24
C ILE A 37 -19.88 -8.97 -2.83
N LEU A 38 -19.74 -7.65 -2.95
CA LEU A 38 -20.83 -6.69 -2.65
C LEU A 38 -22.07 -6.93 -3.52
N ILE A 39 -21.87 -7.29 -4.80
CA ILE A 39 -22.93 -7.67 -5.74
C ILE A 39 -23.59 -9.01 -5.32
N CYS A 40 -22.84 -9.98 -4.83
CA CYS A 40 -23.44 -11.23 -4.37
C CYS A 40 -24.21 -11.07 -3.05
N VAL A 41 -23.66 -10.32 -2.09
CA VAL A 41 -24.29 -10.14 -0.76
C VAL A 41 -25.67 -9.52 -0.90
N ALA A 42 -25.82 -8.57 -1.80
CA ALA A 42 -26.99 -7.73 -1.74
C ALA A 42 -28.03 -7.98 -2.84
N LEU A 43 -27.77 -8.94 -3.75
CA LEU A 43 -28.81 -9.79 -4.37
C LEU A 43 -29.51 -10.68 -3.33
N MET A 44 -28.79 -11.10 -2.28
CA MET A 44 -29.31 -12.03 -1.27
C MET A 44 -30.11 -11.32 -0.15
N GLY A 45 -30.30 -10.01 -0.23
CA GLY A 45 -31.19 -9.24 0.65
C GLY A 45 -30.64 -8.92 2.05
N ASP A 46 -29.39 -9.29 2.35
CA ASP A 46 -28.77 -9.00 3.63
C ASP A 46 -28.17 -7.57 3.65
N ALA A 47 -28.83 -6.65 4.36
CA ALA A 47 -28.40 -5.25 4.53
C ALA A 47 -27.17 -5.08 5.45
N SER A 48 -26.45 -6.16 5.77
CA SER A 48 -25.30 -6.16 6.70
C SER A 48 -23.98 -5.67 6.10
N PHE A 49 -23.96 -5.24 4.83
CA PHE A 49 -22.76 -4.66 4.19
C PHE A 49 -22.67 -3.13 4.33
N LEU A 50 -23.74 -2.48 4.80
CA LEU A 50 -23.74 -1.03 5.01
C LEU A 50 -22.83 -0.67 6.20
N PRO A 51 -21.94 0.34 6.05
CA PRO A 51 -21.14 0.84 7.15
C PRO A 51 -22.04 1.25 8.33
N LYS A 52 -21.65 0.96 9.58
CA LYS A 52 -22.42 1.33 10.77
C LYS A 52 -22.84 2.81 10.70
N GLY A 53 -24.14 3.07 10.53
CA GLY A 53 -24.72 4.43 10.48
C GLY A 53 -25.25 4.90 9.11
N VAL A 54 -25.16 4.11 8.04
CA VAL A 54 -25.74 4.46 6.74
C VAL A 54 -27.14 3.84 6.61
N LYS A 55 -28.17 4.67 6.44
CA LYS A 55 -29.55 4.21 6.23
C LYS A 55 -29.63 3.46 4.89
N PRO A 56 -30.28 2.28 4.82
CA PRO A 56 -30.50 1.58 3.55
C PRO A 56 -31.33 2.46 2.62
N SER A 57 -30.84 2.71 1.40
CA SER A 57 -31.49 3.64 0.47
C SER A 57 -32.69 3.01 -0.25
N GLY A 58 -32.98 1.73 0.01
CA GLY A 58 -34.06 0.97 -0.63
C GLY A 58 -33.74 0.47 -2.04
N PHE A 59 -32.70 1.00 -2.70
CA PHE A 59 -32.21 0.53 -4.00
C PHE A 59 -30.80 -0.03 -3.89
N TRP A 60 -30.68 -1.30 -4.22
CA TRP A 60 -29.48 -2.08 -3.97
C TRP A 60 -28.20 -1.54 -4.66
N LEU A 61 -28.33 -0.98 -5.87
CA LEU A 61 -27.20 -0.39 -6.59
C LEU A 61 -26.67 0.91 -5.95
N PHE A 62 -27.57 1.72 -5.35
CA PHE A 62 -27.19 2.96 -4.68
C PHE A 62 -26.38 2.69 -3.40
N ASP A 63 -26.68 1.60 -2.69
CA ASP A 63 -25.94 1.21 -1.48
C ASP A 63 -24.52 0.69 -1.79
N ILE A 64 -24.32 0.01 -2.93
CA ILE A 64 -22.98 -0.37 -3.43
C ILE A 64 -22.17 0.89 -3.77
N PHE A 65 -22.75 1.83 -4.51
CA PHE A 65 -22.08 3.09 -4.85
C PHE A 65 -21.78 3.94 -3.61
N ALA A 66 -22.68 3.98 -2.63
CA ALA A 66 -22.48 4.68 -1.37
C ALA A 66 -21.31 4.06 -0.58
N THR A 67 -21.22 2.74 -0.52
CA THR A 67 -20.12 2.01 0.12
C THR A 67 -18.80 2.26 -0.59
N PHE A 68 -18.79 2.18 -1.93
CA PHE A 68 -17.61 2.49 -2.74
C PHE A 68 -17.14 3.93 -2.54
N LYS A 69 -18.06 4.90 -2.58
CA LYS A 69 -17.77 6.31 -2.31
C LYS A 69 -17.16 6.48 -0.92
N ASN A 70 -17.73 5.86 0.11
CA ASN A 70 -17.22 5.97 1.48
C ASN A 70 -15.79 5.43 1.62
N ILE A 71 -15.51 4.26 1.04
CA ILE A 71 -14.16 3.67 1.05
C ILE A 71 -13.20 4.57 0.27
N ALA A 72 -13.59 5.01 -0.92
CA ALA A 72 -12.77 5.90 -1.75
C ALA A 72 -12.44 7.21 -1.03
N THR A 73 -13.42 7.85 -0.38
CA THR A 73 -13.20 9.08 0.40
C THR A 73 -12.30 8.84 1.61
N LYS A 74 -12.46 7.73 2.34
CA LYS A 74 -11.57 7.41 3.47
C LYS A 74 -10.13 7.16 3.01
N GLN A 75 -9.95 6.43 1.92
CA GLN A 75 -8.63 6.08 1.41
C GLN A 75 -7.91 7.31 0.83
N SER A 76 -8.63 8.16 0.10
CA SER A 76 -8.07 9.39 -0.46
C SER A 76 -7.77 10.43 0.62
N ALA A 77 -8.69 10.62 1.59
CA ALA A 77 -8.51 11.58 2.67
C ALA A 77 -7.45 11.15 3.69
N GLY A 78 -7.30 9.85 3.96
CA GLY A 78 -6.31 9.33 4.89
C GLY A 78 -4.96 9.06 4.22
N THR A 79 -4.88 7.93 3.50
CA THR A 79 -3.63 7.46 2.89
C THR A 79 -3.16 8.38 1.77
N GLY A 80 -4.06 8.91 0.95
CA GLY A 80 -3.72 9.83 -0.14
C GLY A 80 -3.04 11.11 0.36
N PHE A 81 -3.60 11.76 1.38
CA PHE A 81 -3.00 12.94 2.01
C PHE A 81 -1.65 12.62 2.65
N LEU A 82 -1.53 11.50 3.37
CA LEU A 82 -0.26 11.09 3.98
C LEU A 82 0.85 10.94 2.94
N ILE A 83 0.55 10.29 1.80
CA ILE A 83 1.50 10.14 0.69
C ILE A 83 1.86 11.50 0.10
N MET A 84 0.88 12.38 -0.13
CA MET A 84 1.11 13.71 -0.70
C MET A 84 2.00 14.58 0.21
N THR A 85 1.74 14.57 1.52
CA THR A 85 2.56 15.30 2.50
C THR A 85 3.96 14.72 2.61
N ALA A 86 4.11 13.38 2.65
CA ALA A 86 5.42 12.73 2.69
C ALA A 86 6.24 13.00 1.41
N GLY A 87 5.60 12.92 0.24
CA GLY A 87 6.23 13.27 -1.04
C GLY A 87 6.61 14.75 -1.13
N GLY A 88 5.75 15.64 -0.62
CA GLY A 88 6.05 17.07 -0.52
C GLY A 88 7.25 17.37 0.39
N PHE A 89 7.33 16.72 1.55
CA PHE A 89 8.49 16.79 2.43
C PHE A 89 9.76 16.30 1.74
N ALA A 90 9.69 15.17 1.04
CA ALA A 90 10.82 14.61 0.31
C ALA A 90 11.34 15.56 -0.78
N ALA A 91 10.42 16.09 -1.61
CA ALA A 91 10.77 17.05 -2.66
C ALA A 91 11.37 18.33 -2.07
N TYR A 92 10.87 18.80 -0.94
CA TYR A 92 11.42 19.94 -0.23
C TYR A 92 12.84 19.67 0.31
N MET A 93 13.06 18.50 0.92
CA MET A 93 14.37 18.09 1.45
C MET A 93 15.44 17.91 0.37
N ASP A 94 15.04 17.44 -0.83
CA ASP A 94 15.94 17.35 -1.98
C ASP A 94 16.26 18.74 -2.55
N ARG A 95 15.26 19.63 -2.63
CA ARG A 95 15.43 21.03 -3.08
C ARG A 95 16.44 21.82 -2.24
N ILE A 96 16.41 21.66 -0.91
CA ILE A 96 17.36 22.34 -0.02
C ILE A 96 18.72 21.64 0.05
N GLY A 97 18.92 20.51 -0.65
CA GLY A 97 20.16 19.74 -0.64
C GLY A 97 20.44 18.97 0.66
N ALA A 98 19.52 19.00 1.62
CA ALA A 98 19.67 18.29 2.89
C ALA A 98 19.74 16.77 2.68
N ALA A 99 18.96 16.24 1.72
CA ALA A 99 19.03 14.83 1.35
C ALA A 99 20.43 14.43 0.88
N LYS A 100 21.09 15.25 0.05
CA LYS A 100 22.45 15.00 -0.43
C LYS A 100 23.48 15.11 0.69
N ALA A 101 23.38 16.11 1.56
CA ALA A 101 24.27 16.25 2.71
C ALA A 101 24.17 15.05 3.68
N LEU A 102 22.95 14.55 3.90
CA LEU A 102 22.71 13.38 4.74
C LEU A 102 23.27 12.11 4.10
N VAL A 103 23.11 11.96 2.79
CA VAL A 103 23.73 10.88 2.01
C VAL A 103 25.26 10.96 2.09
N ASP A 104 25.89 12.12 1.91
CA ASP A 104 27.35 12.26 1.95
C ASP A 104 27.94 11.90 3.32
N VAL A 105 27.25 12.26 4.40
CA VAL A 105 27.63 11.89 5.76
C VAL A 105 27.43 10.40 6.02
N ALA A 106 26.30 9.83 5.56
CA ALA A 106 25.98 8.41 5.76
C ALA A 106 26.82 7.48 4.86
N VAL A 107 27.19 7.92 3.66
CA VAL A 107 27.93 7.13 2.67
C VAL A 107 29.41 7.07 3.01
N LYS A 108 30.02 8.10 3.61
CA LYS A 108 31.44 8.05 4.02
C LYS A 108 31.81 6.81 4.88
N PRO A 109 31.09 6.47 5.97
CA PRO A 109 31.36 5.26 6.74
C PRO A 109 30.90 3.98 6.03
N LEU A 110 29.83 4.03 5.22
CA LEU A 110 29.31 2.87 4.48
C LEU A 110 30.18 2.47 3.29
N ALA A 111 30.78 3.42 2.58
CA ALA A 111 31.71 3.17 1.49
C ALA A 111 33.01 2.54 2.01
N ALA A 112 33.41 2.82 3.25
CA ALA A 112 34.54 2.17 3.92
C ALA A 112 34.31 0.66 4.10
N LEU A 113 33.05 0.21 4.21
CA LEU A 113 32.70 -1.20 4.35
C LEU A 113 32.83 -2.01 3.05
N ARG A 114 33.10 -1.39 1.88
CA ARG A 114 33.35 -2.04 0.56
C ARG A 114 32.38 -3.17 0.13
N ALA A 115 31.25 -3.34 0.82
CA ALA A 115 30.32 -4.46 0.65
C ALA A 115 28.89 -3.95 0.40
N PRO A 116 28.54 -3.56 -0.83
CA PRO A 116 27.23 -2.98 -1.17
C PRO A 116 26.04 -3.88 -0.81
N TYR A 117 26.20 -5.20 -0.88
CA TYR A 117 25.16 -6.17 -0.48
C TYR A 117 24.93 -6.22 1.04
N LEU A 118 25.95 -5.92 1.84
CA LEU A 118 25.86 -5.92 3.31
C LEU A 118 25.10 -4.67 3.80
N VAL A 119 25.29 -3.55 3.10
CA VAL A 119 24.47 -2.34 3.29
C VAL A 119 23.02 -2.58 2.90
N LEU A 120 22.77 -3.32 1.81
CA LEU A 120 21.41 -3.67 1.39
C LEU A 120 20.70 -4.56 2.43
N ALA A 121 21.41 -5.55 2.98
CA ALA A 121 20.90 -6.38 4.07
C ALA A 121 20.62 -5.55 5.34
N GLY A 122 21.50 -4.62 5.70
CA GLY A 122 21.27 -3.69 6.82
C GLY A 122 20.05 -2.80 6.60
N GLY A 123 19.88 -2.28 5.38
CA GLY A 123 18.70 -1.50 4.98
C GLY A 123 17.39 -2.28 5.13
N TYR A 124 17.40 -3.57 4.76
CA TYR A 124 16.25 -4.45 4.96
C TYR A 124 15.89 -4.61 6.44
N VAL A 125 16.88 -4.84 7.32
CA VAL A 125 16.65 -4.97 8.76
C VAL A 125 16.05 -3.69 9.34
N VAL A 126 16.58 -2.52 8.96
CA VAL A 126 16.03 -1.22 9.37
C VAL A 126 14.59 -1.06 8.89
N GLY A 127 14.32 -1.42 7.63
CA GLY A 127 12.96 -1.43 7.07
C GLY A 127 12.00 -2.29 7.88
N GLN A 128 12.42 -3.51 8.28
CA GLN A 128 11.60 -4.42 9.10
C GLN A 128 11.33 -3.87 10.51
N ILE A 129 12.31 -3.22 11.15
CA ILE A 129 12.08 -2.54 12.44
C ILE A 129 11.07 -1.40 12.28
N LEU A 130 11.17 -0.63 11.20
CA LEU A 130 10.23 0.45 10.91
C LEU A 130 8.81 -0.06 10.61
N VAL A 131 8.64 -1.22 9.96
CA VAL A 131 7.33 -1.88 9.78
C VAL A 131 6.64 -2.11 11.13
N MET A 132 7.39 -2.47 12.17
CA MET A 132 6.83 -2.75 13.49
C MET A 132 6.22 -1.51 14.15
N VAL A 133 6.73 -0.32 13.80
CA VAL A 133 6.28 0.98 14.36
C VAL A 133 5.30 1.68 13.42
N ILE A 134 5.44 1.52 12.12
CA ILE A 134 4.66 2.19 11.08
C ILE A 134 3.74 1.14 10.41
N PRO A 135 2.48 1.02 10.83
CA PRO A 135 1.55 0.01 10.29
C PRO A 135 1.10 0.30 8.85
N SER A 136 1.41 1.50 8.32
CA SER A 136 1.05 1.90 6.96
C SER A 136 2.14 1.51 5.96
N ALA A 137 1.90 0.44 5.19
CA ALA A 137 2.83 -0.04 4.16
C ALA A 137 3.17 1.04 3.11
N ALA A 138 2.17 1.83 2.69
CA ALA A 138 2.38 2.88 1.69
C ALA A 138 3.20 4.06 2.24
N GLY A 139 2.97 4.45 3.49
CA GLY A 139 3.74 5.50 4.15
C GLY A 139 5.20 5.08 4.37
N LEU A 140 5.40 3.85 4.84
CA LEU A 140 6.73 3.27 5.01
C LEU A 140 7.51 3.20 3.68
N ALA A 141 6.87 2.73 2.61
CA ALA A 141 7.51 2.64 1.30
C ALA A 141 8.02 4.00 0.81
N MET A 142 7.22 5.06 0.98
CA MET A 142 7.65 6.43 0.63
C MET A 142 8.80 6.92 1.52
N LEU A 143 8.77 6.65 2.82
CA LEU A 143 9.85 7.03 3.73
C LEU A 143 11.18 6.35 3.36
N LEU A 144 11.15 5.05 3.06
CA LEU A 144 12.33 4.29 2.64
C LEU A 144 12.82 4.73 1.25
N LEU A 145 11.91 5.04 0.32
CA LEU A 145 12.27 5.55 -1.01
C LEU A 145 12.98 6.90 -0.92
N VAL A 146 12.66 7.72 0.07
CA VAL A 146 13.26 9.05 0.23
C VAL A 146 14.55 8.99 1.06
N ALA A 147 14.58 8.18 2.11
CA ALA A 147 15.71 8.12 3.02
C ALA A 147 16.77 7.09 2.60
N LEU A 148 16.35 5.87 2.23
CA LEU A 148 17.24 4.73 2.05
C LEU A 148 17.64 4.52 0.58
N PHE A 149 16.73 4.72 -0.37
CA PHE A 149 17.01 4.58 -1.80
C PHE A 149 18.19 5.42 -2.29
N PRO A 150 18.33 6.73 -1.97
CA PRO A 150 19.48 7.50 -2.43
C PRO A 150 20.80 7.00 -1.82
N ILE A 151 20.78 6.52 -0.57
CA ILE A 151 21.95 5.94 0.11
C ILE A 151 22.36 4.63 -0.60
N LEU A 152 21.41 3.74 -0.87
CA LEU A 152 21.67 2.46 -1.56
C LEU A 152 22.20 2.66 -2.99
N LYS A 153 21.63 3.64 -3.72
CA LYS A 153 22.12 4.07 -5.03
C LYS A 153 23.57 4.60 -4.95
N ALA A 154 23.88 5.42 -3.95
CA ALA A 154 25.20 6.03 -3.78
C ALA A 154 26.29 5.00 -3.42
N VAL A 155 25.93 3.92 -2.72
CA VAL A 155 26.84 2.80 -2.39
C VAL A 155 27.09 1.86 -3.59
N GLY A 156 26.37 2.03 -4.70
CA GLY A 156 26.60 1.29 -5.96
C GLY A 156 25.66 0.10 -6.19
N THR A 157 24.56 -0.01 -5.46
CA THR A 157 23.53 -1.04 -5.74
C THR A 157 22.68 -0.67 -6.96
N SER A 158 22.18 -1.66 -7.69
CA SER A 158 21.30 -1.41 -8.83
C SER A 158 19.98 -0.78 -8.37
N ALA A 159 19.35 0.03 -9.23
CA ALA A 159 18.06 0.66 -8.91
C ALA A 159 16.96 -0.38 -8.61
N ALA A 160 17.01 -1.53 -9.30
CA ALA A 160 16.08 -2.63 -9.08
C ALA A 160 16.27 -3.28 -7.70
N SER A 161 17.51 -3.48 -7.27
CA SER A 161 17.81 -4.02 -5.94
C SER A 161 17.53 -3.04 -4.80
N ALA A 162 17.68 -1.73 -5.04
CA ALA A 162 17.40 -0.70 -4.04
C ALA A 162 15.90 -0.42 -3.86
N ALA A 163 15.08 -0.75 -4.87
CA ALA A 163 13.62 -0.63 -4.82
C ALA A 163 12.90 -1.91 -4.37
N ALA A 164 13.65 -2.99 -4.15
CA ALA A 164 13.15 -4.30 -3.75
C ALA A 164 12.85 -4.39 -2.25
#